data_AF-A0A7S2KGF9-F1
#
_entry.id   AF-A0A7S2KGF9-F1
#
_cell.length_a   1.000
_cell.length_b   1.000
_cell.length_c   1.000
_cell.angle_alpha   90.00
_cell.angle_beta   90.00
_cell.angle_gamma   90.00
#
_symmetry.space_group_name_H-M   'P 1'
#
loop_
_entity.id
_entity.type
_entity.pdbx_description
1 polymer ?
#
loop_
_entity_poly.entity_id
_entity_poly.type
_entity_poly.pdbx_seq_one_letter_code
_entity_poly.pdbx_strand_id
1 'polypeptide(L)'
;DLSIFQNPALGRAVDVAWCAGAFKVEQLSCWLTIWGLALLLLETSLFGGEAQTSRVFLGARAIVDLAHEAFQCYGFIRLKRCREYFCIGNQFEVFLVAMPMLEFAFPHNRLLRTVIILSYWQRLVDADVSDVFALSLLPIRQLLWSPGLTPALVLAMIFFLSTVHVFYYLEITDIGAELWPNSILSTFSLLLTGSLPTDYDEDRVELVMAHAVVLLFTIFFLNIFIGVIGENYSYQRDIADVQFKRIRARMCLAYMLRARYFPPLPWSEACSCLAMLCVAALLGLVQLMGGQEMMPTAAVAPVHVACLSCMVFLSYQRPSSTLWTELRRAQPSCAIGAPTRTHYLWFTEETLAKTVAPPQDDTTDMQACLQAVQAVAAQLQGVERRLDERPGRGGPDPGELRDARAG
;
A
#
# COMPACT_ATOMS: atom_id res chain seq x y z
N ASP A 1 4.82 18.52 -2.70
CA ASP A 1 5.68 19.33 -1.82
C ASP A 1 5.67 18.69 -0.44
N LEU A 2 6.84 18.37 0.10
CA LEU A 2 6.98 17.77 1.44
C LEU A 2 7.05 18.82 2.54
N SER A 3 7.35 20.08 2.20
CA SER A 3 7.47 21.19 3.15
C SER A 3 6.19 21.42 3.95
N ILE A 4 5.04 21.16 3.33
CA ILE A 4 3.71 21.29 3.95
C ILE A 4 3.59 20.42 5.23
N PHE A 5 4.21 19.23 5.25
CA PHE A 5 4.17 18.31 6.39
C PHE A 5 5.20 18.63 7.48
N GLN A 6 6.07 19.62 7.27
CA GLN A 6 6.93 20.16 8.31
C GLN A 6 6.14 21.07 9.27
N ASN A 7 4.96 21.55 8.86
CA ASN A 7 4.10 22.35 9.74
C ASN A 7 3.56 21.47 10.90
N PRO A 8 3.87 21.79 12.17
CA PRO A 8 3.44 21.00 13.32
C PRO A 8 1.91 20.95 13.47
N ALA A 9 1.22 22.00 13.05
CA ALA A 9 -0.23 22.07 13.08
C ALA A 9 -0.88 21.00 12.21
N LEU A 10 -0.37 20.87 10.97
CA LEU A 10 -0.85 19.87 10.04
C LEU A 10 -0.54 18.46 10.52
N GLY A 11 0.64 18.25 11.12
CA GLY A 11 1.00 16.97 11.73
C GLY A 11 -0.01 16.53 12.79
N ARG A 12 -0.29 17.39 13.78
CA ARG A 12 -1.27 17.11 14.85
C ARG A 12 -2.67 16.84 14.29
N ALA A 13 -3.09 17.62 13.30
CA ALA A 13 -4.35 17.43 12.61
C ALA A 13 -4.48 16.04 11.96
N VAL A 14 -3.43 15.58 11.28
CA VAL A 14 -3.37 14.25 10.66
C VAL A 14 -3.39 13.16 11.72
N ASP A 15 -2.65 13.32 12.82
CA ASP A 15 -2.62 12.33 13.92
C ASP A 15 -3.98 12.21 14.61
N VAL A 16 -4.67 13.34 14.82
CA VAL A 16 -6.04 13.34 15.35
C VAL A 16 -6.99 12.62 14.39
N ALA A 17 -6.92 12.90 13.09
CA ALA A 17 -7.73 12.21 12.07
C ALA A 17 -7.41 10.71 11.98
N TRP A 18 -6.15 10.34 12.16
CA TRP A 18 -5.68 8.96 12.16
C TRP A 18 -6.27 8.18 13.33
N CYS A 19 -6.04 8.67 14.55
CA CYS A 19 -6.63 8.14 15.78
C CYS A 19 -8.16 8.20 15.76
N ALA A 20 -8.73 9.08 14.92
CA ALA A 20 -10.16 9.23 14.81
C ALA A 20 -10.88 8.08 14.07
N GLY A 21 -10.18 7.26 13.30
CA GLY A 21 -10.87 6.14 12.65
C GLY A 21 -10.01 5.37 11.67
N ALA A 22 -9.14 6.04 10.91
CA ALA A 22 -8.28 5.37 9.95
C ALA A 22 -7.45 4.26 10.61
N PHE A 23 -6.91 4.51 11.80
CA PHE A 23 -6.18 3.51 12.59
C PHE A 23 -7.00 2.24 12.88
N LYS A 24 -8.30 2.35 13.18
CA LYS A 24 -9.14 1.19 13.50
C LYS A 24 -9.34 0.28 12.28
N VAL A 25 -9.51 0.88 11.10
CA VAL A 25 -9.65 0.16 9.83
C VAL A 25 -8.35 -0.56 9.48
N GLU A 26 -7.21 0.11 9.63
CA GLU A 26 -5.89 -0.48 9.39
C GLU A 26 -5.59 -1.62 10.38
N GLN A 27 -5.92 -1.43 11.66
CA GLN A 27 -5.76 -2.48 12.67
C GLN A 27 -6.62 -3.71 12.36
N LEU A 28 -7.89 -3.52 11.97
CA LEU A 28 -8.75 -4.62 11.53
C LEU A 28 -8.17 -5.33 10.30
N SER A 29 -7.70 -4.58 9.30
CA SER A 29 -7.06 -5.13 8.11
C SER A 29 -5.84 -5.97 8.47
N CYS A 30 -4.99 -5.50 9.38
CA CYS A 30 -3.84 -6.24 9.89
C CYS A 30 -4.27 -7.56 10.57
N TRP A 31 -5.26 -7.53 11.46
CA TRP A 31 -5.76 -8.74 12.12
C TRP A 31 -6.32 -9.75 11.13
N LEU A 32 -7.08 -9.31 10.12
CA LEU A 32 -7.58 -10.18 9.06
C LEU A 32 -6.44 -10.78 8.22
N THR A 33 -5.32 -10.08 8.05
CA THR A 33 -4.11 -10.59 7.36
C THR A 33 -3.43 -11.66 8.17
N ILE A 34 -3.22 -11.42 9.47
CA ILE A 34 -2.68 -12.42 10.39
C ILE A 34 -3.57 -13.66 10.42
N TRP A 35 -4.89 -13.48 10.49
CA TRP A 35 -5.84 -14.59 10.47
C TRP A 35 -5.79 -15.38 9.16
N GLY A 36 -5.76 -14.70 8.01
CA GLY A 36 -5.62 -15.36 6.70
C GLY A 36 -4.32 -16.16 6.57
N LEU A 37 -3.21 -15.61 7.06
CA LEU A 37 -1.92 -16.31 7.12
C LEU A 37 -1.96 -17.52 8.06
N ALA A 38 -2.62 -17.39 9.22
CA ALA A 38 -2.78 -18.49 10.15
C ALA A 38 -3.59 -19.64 9.54
N LEU A 39 -4.67 -19.34 8.80
CA LEU A 39 -5.44 -20.34 8.06
C LEU A 39 -4.60 -21.02 6.98
N LEU A 40 -3.81 -20.26 6.21
CA LEU A 40 -2.90 -20.80 5.20
C LEU A 40 -1.86 -21.75 5.82
N LEU A 41 -1.22 -21.33 6.91
CA LEU A 41 -0.23 -22.15 7.63
C LEU A 41 -0.85 -23.43 8.19
N LEU A 42 -1.97 -23.29 8.90
CA LEU A 42 -2.69 -24.42 9.51
C LEU A 42 -3.11 -25.44 8.45
N GLU A 43 -3.57 -24.98 7.29
CA GLU A 43 -3.92 -25.85 6.18
C GLU A 43 -2.72 -26.55 5.55
N THR A 44 -1.61 -25.84 5.35
CA THR A 44 -0.39 -26.46 4.84
C THR A 44 0.17 -27.51 5.82
N SER A 45 0.06 -27.28 7.12
CA SER A 45 0.58 -28.19 8.14
C SER A 45 -0.31 -29.39 8.43
N LEU A 46 -1.64 -29.22 8.44
CA LEU A 46 -2.58 -30.27 8.87
C LEU A 46 -3.20 -31.04 7.71
N PHE A 47 -3.42 -30.40 6.56
CA PHE A 47 -4.25 -30.95 5.47
C PHE A 47 -3.48 -31.08 4.15
N GLY A 48 -2.15 -30.96 4.16
CA GLY A 48 -1.33 -31.06 2.94
C GLY A 48 -1.67 -30.02 1.87
N GLY A 49 -2.35 -28.93 2.23
CA GLY A 49 -2.75 -27.87 1.30
C GLY A 49 -4.06 -28.08 0.54
N GLU A 50 -4.92 -29.03 0.92
CA GLU A 50 -6.20 -29.27 0.20
C GLU A 50 -7.44 -28.64 0.84
N ALA A 51 -7.35 -28.04 2.04
CA ALA A 51 -8.54 -27.54 2.72
C ALA A 51 -9.20 -26.35 1.99
N GLN A 52 -10.52 -26.33 1.99
CA GLN A 52 -11.29 -25.30 1.29
C GLN A 52 -11.44 -24.01 2.11
N THR A 53 -11.24 -24.08 3.43
CA THR A 53 -11.51 -22.99 4.36
C THR A 53 -10.66 -21.74 4.10
N SER A 54 -9.34 -21.88 3.88
CA SER A 54 -8.50 -20.70 3.61
C SER A 54 -8.91 -20.04 2.30
N ARG A 55 -9.15 -20.81 1.24
CA ARG A 55 -9.58 -20.29 -0.07
C ARG A 55 -10.87 -19.47 0.03
N VAL A 56 -11.88 -20.01 0.72
CA VAL A 56 -13.16 -19.31 0.91
C VAL A 56 -12.97 -18.01 1.68
N PHE A 57 -12.17 -18.01 2.76
CA PHE A 57 -11.88 -16.80 3.52
C PHE A 57 -11.09 -15.76 2.70
N LEU A 58 -10.00 -16.16 2.04
CA LEU A 58 -9.14 -15.27 1.25
C LEU A 58 -9.91 -14.65 0.09
N GLY A 59 -10.72 -15.46 -0.59
CA GLY A 59 -11.57 -15.01 -1.66
C GLY A 59 -12.70 -14.08 -1.21
N ALA A 60 -13.37 -14.41 -0.10
CA ALA A 60 -14.37 -13.52 0.51
C ALA A 60 -13.75 -12.18 0.92
N ARG A 61 -12.54 -12.21 1.49
CA ARG A 61 -11.79 -11.00 1.84
C ARG A 61 -11.43 -10.19 0.60
N ALA A 62 -10.95 -10.81 -0.46
CA ALA A 62 -10.65 -10.11 -1.70
C ALA A 62 -11.87 -9.38 -2.27
N ILE A 63 -13.08 -9.94 -2.15
CA ILE A 63 -14.33 -9.27 -2.53
C ILE A 63 -14.55 -7.99 -1.71
N VAL A 64 -14.38 -8.07 -0.39
CA VAL A 64 -14.57 -6.92 0.51
C VAL A 64 -13.50 -5.84 0.27
N ASP A 65 -12.24 -6.24 0.11
CA ASP A 65 -11.12 -5.36 -0.21
C ASP A 65 -11.34 -4.66 -1.58
N LEU A 66 -11.83 -5.39 -2.59
CA LEU A 66 -12.09 -4.82 -3.92
C LEU A 66 -13.25 -3.81 -3.86
N ALA A 67 -14.29 -4.09 -3.07
CA ALA A 67 -15.38 -3.14 -2.85
C ALA A 67 -14.87 -1.86 -2.17
N HIS A 68 -13.94 -1.98 -1.22
CA HIS A 68 -13.25 -0.86 -0.60
C HIS A 68 -12.45 0.00 -1.58
N GLU A 69 -11.67 -0.63 -2.46
CA GLU A 69 -10.94 0.07 -3.52
C GLU A 69 -11.89 0.74 -4.51
N ALA A 70 -13.01 0.08 -4.85
CA ALA A 70 -14.04 0.69 -5.69
C ALA A 70 -14.65 1.94 -5.05
N PHE A 71 -14.94 1.95 -3.74
CA PHE A 71 -15.43 3.15 -3.05
C PHE A 71 -14.39 4.28 -3.03
N GLN A 72 -13.12 3.96 -2.84
CA GLN A 72 -12.04 4.93 -2.91
C GLN A 72 -11.91 5.53 -4.31
N CYS A 73 -11.86 4.69 -5.34
CA CYS A 73 -11.84 5.10 -6.75
C CYS A 73 -12.99 6.03 -7.08
N TYR A 74 -14.22 5.63 -6.73
CA TYR A 74 -15.41 6.43 -6.94
C TYR A 74 -15.36 7.77 -6.19
N GLY A 75 -14.79 7.79 -4.99
CA GLY A 75 -14.51 9.01 -4.24
C GLY A 75 -13.58 9.98 -5.01
N PHE A 76 -12.48 9.48 -5.57
CA PHE A 76 -11.55 10.28 -6.39
C PHE A 76 -12.19 10.78 -7.70
N ILE A 77 -13.01 9.95 -8.35
CA ILE A 77 -13.77 10.35 -9.55
C ILE A 77 -14.70 11.51 -9.22
N ARG A 78 -15.41 11.42 -8.10
CA ARG A 78 -16.32 12.48 -7.65
C ARG A 78 -15.59 13.78 -7.31
N LEU A 79 -14.36 13.71 -6.81
CA LEU A 79 -13.49 14.87 -6.59
C LEU A 79 -12.86 15.42 -7.88
N LYS A 80 -13.13 14.83 -9.05
CA LYS A 80 -12.46 15.14 -10.33
C LYS A 80 -10.94 14.99 -10.28
N ARG A 81 -10.42 14.13 -9.39
CA ARG A 81 -8.99 13.86 -9.18
C ARG A 81 -8.62 12.42 -9.59
N CYS A 82 -9.21 11.92 -10.67
CA CYS A 82 -9.01 10.54 -11.13
C CYS A 82 -7.54 10.17 -11.32
N ARG A 83 -6.74 11.11 -11.85
CA ARG A 83 -5.30 10.89 -12.12
C ARG A 83 -4.52 10.54 -10.86
N GLU A 84 -4.92 11.03 -9.70
CA GLU A 84 -4.26 10.71 -8.43
C GLU A 84 -4.56 9.30 -7.96
N TYR A 85 -5.74 8.77 -8.30
CA TYR A 85 -6.08 7.38 -8.01
C TYR A 85 -5.29 6.40 -8.88
N PHE A 86 -5.13 6.67 -10.18
CA PHE A 86 -4.42 5.77 -11.11
C PHE A 86 -2.88 5.85 -10.99
N CYS A 87 -2.35 6.07 -9.79
CA CYS A 87 -0.91 5.94 -9.56
C CYS A 87 -0.50 4.45 -9.46
N ILE A 88 0.78 4.17 -9.73
CA ILE A 88 1.33 2.81 -9.76
C ILE A 88 1.06 2.06 -8.45
N GLY A 89 1.16 2.74 -7.29
CA GLY A 89 0.88 2.15 -5.98
C GLY A 89 -0.54 1.57 -5.88
N ASN A 90 -1.56 2.39 -6.17
CA ASN A 90 -2.95 1.93 -6.11
C ASN A 90 -3.25 0.85 -7.17
N GLN A 91 -2.65 0.94 -8.37
CA GLN A 91 -2.82 -0.12 -9.38
C GLN A 91 -2.25 -1.45 -8.90
N PHE A 92 -1.09 -1.42 -8.24
CA PHE A 92 -0.47 -2.60 -7.65
C PHE A 92 -1.30 -3.14 -6.49
N GLU A 93 -1.87 -2.28 -5.63
CA GLU A 93 -2.79 -2.69 -4.57
C GLU A 93 -4.03 -3.39 -5.14
N VAL A 94 -4.68 -2.80 -6.16
CA VAL A 94 -5.84 -3.43 -6.84
C VAL A 94 -5.47 -4.78 -7.43
N PHE A 95 -4.29 -4.89 -8.04
CA PHE A 95 -3.78 -6.16 -8.56
C PHE A 95 -3.60 -7.20 -7.45
N LEU A 96 -2.97 -6.83 -6.33
CA LEU A 96 -2.79 -7.73 -5.18
C LEU A 96 -4.12 -8.15 -4.54
N VAL A 97 -5.11 -7.24 -4.50
CA VAL A 97 -6.47 -7.53 -4.03
C VAL A 97 -7.21 -8.47 -4.97
N ALA A 98 -6.99 -8.38 -6.29
CA ALA A 98 -7.64 -9.23 -7.27
C ALA A 98 -7.09 -10.67 -7.28
N MET A 99 -5.83 -10.88 -6.87
CA MET A 99 -5.16 -12.18 -6.94
C MET A 99 -5.90 -13.31 -6.21
N PRO A 100 -6.36 -13.17 -4.94
CA PRO A 100 -7.11 -14.23 -4.28
C PRO A 100 -8.47 -14.53 -4.93
N MET A 101 -9.04 -13.61 -5.70
CA MET A 101 -10.26 -13.94 -6.48
C MET A 101 -9.96 -14.93 -7.60
N LEU A 102 -8.79 -14.83 -8.23
CA LEU A 102 -8.37 -15.76 -9.28
C LEU A 102 -8.20 -17.18 -8.76
N GLU A 103 -7.98 -17.35 -7.45
CA GLU A 103 -7.87 -18.67 -6.83
C GLU A 103 -9.17 -19.47 -6.96
N PHE A 104 -10.34 -18.82 -7.02
CA PHE A 104 -11.61 -19.51 -7.30
C PHE A 104 -11.68 -20.05 -8.74
N ALA A 105 -11.10 -19.33 -9.70
CA ALA A 105 -11.07 -19.76 -11.09
C ALA A 105 -9.98 -20.85 -11.32
N PHE A 106 -8.88 -20.78 -10.57
CA PHE A 106 -7.71 -21.65 -10.74
C PHE A 106 -7.27 -22.30 -9.42
N PRO A 107 -8.11 -23.12 -8.77
CA PRO A 107 -7.85 -23.64 -7.41
C PRO A 107 -6.65 -24.58 -7.30
N HIS A 108 -6.19 -25.15 -8.41
CA HIS A 108 -5.05 -26.07 -8.46
C HIS A 108 -3.72 -25.40 -8.85
N ASN A 109 -3.72 -24.09 -9.11
CA ASN A 109 -2.51 -23.39 -9.53
C ASN A 109 -1.61 -23.06 -8.32
N ARG A 110 -0.56 -23.87 -8.13
CA ARG A 110 0.43 -23.72 -7.05
C ARG A 110 1.17 -22.37 -7.10
N LEU A 111 1.47 -21.86 -8.30
CA LEU A 111 2.17 -20.59 -8.46
C LEU A 111 1.29 -19.43 -7.96
N LEU A 112 0.02 -19.40 -8.38
CA LEU A 112 -0.95 -18.41 -7.92
C LEU A 112 -1.06 -18.40 -6.40
N ARG A 113 -1.20 -19.58 -5.79
CA ARG A 113 -1.27 -19.71 -4.33
C ARG A 113 0.00 -19.23 -3.63
N THR A 114 1.17 -19.50 -4.20
CA THR A 114 2.45 -19.01 -3.67
C THR A 114 2.51 -17.48 -3.72
N VAL A 115 2.06 -16.86 -4.82
CA VAL A 115 1.98 -15.40 -4.95
C VAL A 115 0.99 -14.82 -3.93
N ILE A 116 -0.13 -15.47 -3.66
CA ILE A 116 -1.10 -15.06 -2.63
C ILE A 116 -0.47 -15.12 -1.23
N ILE A 117 0.27 -16.18 -0.91
CA ILE A 117 0.98 -16.29 0.38
C ILE A 117 1.98 -15.13 0.51
N LEU A 118 2.81 -14.90 -0.50
CA LEU A 118 3.79 -13.82 -0.50
C LEU A 118 3.13 -12.44 -0.41
N SER A 119 1.99 -12.23 -1.08
CA SER A 119 1.27 -10.94 -1.01
C SER A 119 0.69 -10.68 0.37
N TYR A 120 0.24 -11.71 1.10
CA TYR A 120 -0.22 -11.55 2.49
C TYR A 120 0.92 -11.23 3.45
N TRP A 121 2.09 -11.84 3.27
CA TRP A 121 3.29 -11.46 4.03
C TRP A 121 3.72 -10.03 3.72
N GLN A 122 3.71 -9.64 2.44
CA GLN A 122 3.98 -8.26 2.03
C GLN A 122 3.00 -7.27 2.67
N ARG A 123 1.70 -7.57 2.67
CA ARG A 123 0.68 -6.75 3.36
C ARG A 123 0.94 -6.61 4.86
N LEU A 124 1.49 -7.63 5.50
CA LEU A 124 1.85 -7.57 6.93
C LEU A 124 3.06 -6.65 7.16
N VAL A 125 4.05 -6.68 6.27
CA VAL A 125 5.17 -5.72 6.27
C VAL A 125 4.69 -4.30 6.03
N ASP A 126 3.64 -4.15 5.21
CA ASP A 126 3.05 -2.86 4.87
C ASP A 126 2.10 -2.32 5.95
N ALA A 127 1.75 -3.12 6.97
CA ALA A 127 0.82 -2.74 8.03
C ALA A 127 1.46 -1.80 9.05
N ASP A 128 0.99 -0.54 9.08
CA ASP A 128 1.50 0.51 9.96
C ASP A 128 0.84 0.47 11.36
N VAL A 129 0.95 -0.66 12.07
CA VAL A 129 0.34 -0.84 13.41
C VAL A 129 1.16 -0.14 14.51
N SER A 130 2.49 -0.04 14.33
CA SER A 130 3.40 0.58 15.27
C SER A 130 4.24 1.65 14.58
N ASP A 131 4.21 2.87 15.12
CA ASP A 131 4.95 4.02 14.61
C ASP A 131 6.45 3.77 14.55
N VAL A 132 6.99 3.14 15.59
CA VAL A 132 8.42 2.83 15.69
C VAL A 132 8.82 1.86 14.59
N PHE A 133 8.01 0.83 14.36
CA PHE A 133 8.25 -0.15 13.31
C PHE A 133 8.08 0.44 11.92
N ALA A 134 7.01 1.19 11.69
CA ALA A 134 6.72 1.85 10.43
C ALA A 134 7.82 2.84 10.05
N LEU A 135 8.26 3.71 10.97
CA LEU A 135 9.36 4.66 10.74
C LEU A 135 10.69 3.96 10.45
N SER A 136 10.95 2.82 11.10
CA SER A 136 12.19 2.06 10.88
C SER A 136 12.19 1.33 9.52
N LEU A 137 11.03 0.82 9.08
CA LEU A 137 10.88 0.15 7.80
C LEU A 137 10.70 1.09 6.62
N LEU A 138 10.19 2.30 6.85
CA LEU A 138 9.84 3.22 5.77
C LEU A 138 10.99 3.52 4.81
N PRO A 139 12.23 3.80 5.28
CA PRO A 139 13.37 4.00 4.38
C PRO A 139 13.65 2.77 3.51
N ILE A 140 13.50 1.57 4.05
CA ILE A 140 13.72 0.30 3.34
C ILE A 140 12.64 0.11 2.25
N ARG A 141 11.37 0.35 2.60
CA ARG A 141 10.25 0.28 1.64
C ARG A 141 10.42 1.29 0.51
N GLN A 142 10.83 2.51 0.82
CA GLN A 142 11.04 3.56 -0.17
C GLN A 142 12.28 3.33 -1.04
N LEU A 143 13.32 2.69 -0.51
CA LEU A 143 14.52 2.34 -1.25
C LEU A 143 14.20 1.47 -2.47
N LEU A 144 13.32 0.49 -2.32
CA LEU A 144 12.93 -0.44 -3.39
C LEU A 144 12.32 0.27 -4.61
N TRP A 145 11.58 1.36 -4.37
CA TRP A 145 10.90 2.14 -5.40
C TRP A 145 11.65 3.44 -5.75
N SER A 146 12.83 3.66 -5.15
CA SER A 146 13.58 4.88 -5.34
C SER A 146 14.22 4.88 -6.74
N PRO A 147 14.08 5.96 -7.52
CA PRO A 147 14.70 6.05 -8.84
C PRO A 147 16.24 6.08 -8.75
N GLY A 148 16.81 6.35 -7.58
CA GLY A 148 18.26 6.33 -7.33
C GLY A 148 18.87 4.93 -7.42
N LEU A 149 18.11 3.87 -7.14
CA LEU A 149 18.59 2.50 -7.23
C LEU A 149 18.52 1.93 -8.65
N THR A 150 17.63 2.47 -9.49
CA THR A 150 17.37 1.98 -10.85
C THR A 150 18.63 1.90 -11.73
N PRO A 151 19.51 2.92 -11.81
CA PRO A 151 20.71 2.83 -12.64
C PRO A 151 21.65 1.71 -12.20
N ALA A 152 21.83 1.52 -10.89
CA ALA A 152 22.65 0.45 -10.34
C ALA A 152 22.04 -0.91 -10.68
N LEU A 153 20.73 -1.09 -10.49
CA LEU A 153 20.01 -2.32 -10.86
C LEU A 153 20.12 -2.63 -12.35
N VAL A 154 19.99 -1.63 -13.23
CA VAL A 154 20.15 -1.79 -14.69
C VAL A 154 21.58 -2.26 -15.01
N LEU A 155 22.58 -1.65 -14.39
CA LEU A 155 23.99 -2.03 -14.58
C LEU A 155 24.25 -3.47 -14.12
N ALA A 156 23.74 -3.88 -12.94
CA ALA A 156 23.80 -5.27 -12.49
C ALA A 156 23.07 -6.23 -13.42
N MET A 157 21.89 -5.85 -13.89
CA MET A 157 21.11 -6.73 -14.75
C MET A 157 21.82 -6.95 -16.08
N ILE A 158 22.42 -5.91 -16.66
CA ILE A 158 23.26 -6.05 -17.87
C ILE A 158 24.43 -6.99 -17.60
N PHE A 159 25.15 -6.81 -16.48
CA PHE A 159 26.26 -7.67 -16.10
C PHE A 159 25.83 -9.12 -15.86
N PHE A 160 24.72 -9.32 -15.15
CA PHE A 160 24.12 -10.62 -14.87
C PHE A 160 23.75 -11.33 -16.16
N LEU A 161 23.01 -10.67 -17.05
CA LEU A 161 22.60 -11.24 -18.33
C LEU A 161 23.80 -11.54 -19.24
N SER A 162 24.83 -10.68 -19.26
CA SER A 162 26.06 -10.97 -20.00
C SER A 162 26.78 -12.19 -19.45
N THR A 163 26.78 -12.36 -18.13
CA THR A 163 27.42 -13.51 -17.46
C THR A 163 26.65 -14.80 -17.74
N VAL A 164 25.32 -14.78 -17.62
CA VAL A 164 24.45 -15.90 -17.99
C VAL A 164 24.71 -16.31 -19.44
N HIS A 165 24.84 -15.34 -20.35
CA HIS A 165 25.08 -15.63 -21.77
C HIS A 165 26.46 -16.26 -22.01
N VAL A 166 27.50 -15.79 -21.31
CA VAL A 166 28.85 -16.38 -21.39
C VAL A 166 28.85 -17.83 -20.88
N PHE A 167 28.26 -18.11 -19.72
CA PHE A 167 28.19 -19.48 -19.20
C PHE A 167 27.33 -20.39 -20.07
N TYR A 168 26.20 -19.90 -20.55
CA TYR A 168 25.38 -20.65 -21.50
C TYR A 168 26.16 -21.01 -22.77
N TYR A 169 26.98 -20.09 -23.29
CA TYR A 169 27.84 -20.37 -24.45
C TYR A 169 28.91 -21.43 -24.16
N LEU A 170 29.52 -21.40 -22.97
CA LEU A 170 30.50 -22.40 -22.53
C LEU A 170 29.87 -23.78 -22.28
N GLU A 171 28.59 -23.82 -21.86
CA GLU A 171 27.85 -25.05 -21.56
C GLU A 171 27.29 -25.75 -22.83
N ILE A 172 26.99 -24.99 -23.89
CA ILE A 172 26.49 -25.53 -25.18
C ILE A 172 27.45 -26.56 -25.80
N THR A 173 28.74 -26.52 -25.48
CA THR A 173 29.72 -27.47 -26.00
C THR A 173 29.49 -28.90 -25.52
N ASP A 174 28.73 -29.10 -24.44
CA ASP A 174 28.30 -30.41 -23.99
C ASP A 174 26.97 -30.82 -24.63
N ILE A 175 26.97 -32.00 -25.26
CA ILE A 175 25.93 -32.54 -26.16
C ILE A 175 24.57 -32.82 -25.44
N GLY A 176 24.44 -32.44 -24.17
CA GLY A 176 23.26 -32.63 -23.33
C GLY A 176 22.57 -31.36 -22.83
N ALA A 177 22.92 -30.18 -23.37
CA ALA A 177 22.51 -28.85 -22.88
C ALA A 177 21.11 -28.81 -22.25
N GLU A 178 21.06 -28.76 -20.93
CA GLU A 178 19.84 -28.50 -20.18
C GLU A 178 19.31 -27.09 -20.52
N LEU A 179 18.01 -26.89 -20.31
CA LEU A 179 17.30 -25.68 -20.69
C LEU A 179 17.90 -24.42 -20.01
N TRP A 180 17.83 -23.29 -20.72
CA TRP A 180 18.22 -21.93 -20.28
C TRP A 180 17.89 -21.53 -18.81
N PRO A 181 16.78 -21.98 -18.17
CA PRO A 181 16.50 -21.65 -16.77
C PRO A 181 17.57 -22.12 -15.77
N ASN A 182 18.25 -23.24 -16.03
CA ASN A 182 19.25 -23.78 -15.12
C ASN A 182 20.49 -22.90 -15.11
N SER A 183 20.98 -22.45 -16.26
CA SER A 183 22.13 -21.53 -16.34
C SER A 183 21.85 -20.19 -15.64
N ILE A 184 20.60 -19.69 -15.66
CA ILE A 184 20.21 -18.48 -14.90
C ILE A 184 20.35 -18.71 -13.38
N LEU A 185 19.81 -19.81 -12.87
CA LEU A 185 19.84 -20.12 -11.44
C LEU A 185 21.26 -20.43 -10.96
N SER A 186 22.03 -21.20 -11.74
CA SER A 186 23.43 -21.51 -11.46
C SER A 186 24.29 -20.24 -11.44
N THR A 187 24.11 -19.35 -12.42
CA THR A 187 24.82 -18.06 -12.44
C THR A 187 24.44 -17.18 -11.26
N PHE A 188 23.14 -17.12 -10.91
CA PHE A 188 22.68 -16.36 -9.75
C PHE A 188 23.28 -16.91 -8.45
N SER A 189 23.27 -18.24 -8.28
CA SER A 189 23.87 -18.93 -7.13
C SER A 189 25.37 -18.61 -7.06
N LEU A 190 26.11 -18.81 -8.16
CA LEU A 190 27.54 -18.52 -8.26
C LEU A 190 27.89 -17.09 -7.83
N LEU A 191 27.14 -16.10 -8.31
CA LEU A 191 27.37 -14.69 -7.97
C LEU A 191 27.03 -14.37 -6.51
N LEU A 192 25.98 -15.00 -5.97
CA LEU A 192 25.50 -14.73 -4.61
C LEU A 192 26.38 -15.41 -3.53
N THR A 193 26.70 -16.68 -3.72
CA THR A 193 27.41 -17.49 -2.72
C THR A 193 28.91 -17.52 -2.95
N GLY A 194 29.38 -17.22 -4.18
CA GLY A 194 30.74 -17.48 -4.60
C GLY A 194 31.07 -18.99 -4.67
N SER A 195 30.07 -19.87 -4.56
CA SER A 195 30.30 -21.31 -4.61
C SER A 195 30.54 -21.72 -6.05
N LEU A 196 31.76 -22.14 -6.33
CA LEU A 196 32.13 -22.77 -7.59
C LEU A 196 31.50 -24.16 -7.67
N PRO A 197 30.90 -24.56 -8.81
CA PRO A 197 30.56 -25.96 -9.08
C PRO A 197 31.73 -26.91 -8.78
N THR A 198 31.40 -28.07 -8.22
CA THR A 198 32.41 -29.07 -7.79
C THR A 198 32.97 -29.89 -8.94
N ASP A 199 32.38 -29.80 -10.13
CA ASP A 199 32.58 -30.77 -11.22
C ASP A 199 33.51 -30.24 -12.34
N TYR A 200 34.34 -29.22 -12.06
CA TYR A 200 35.20 -28.53 -13.04
C TYR A 200 36.49 -29.24 -13.47
N ASP A 201 36.57 -30.56 -13.32
CA ASP A 201 37.85 -31.26 -13.53
C ASP A 201 38.35 -31.26 -15.00
N GLU A 202 37.55 -30.80 -15.97
CA GLU A 202 37.93 -30.81 -17.40
C GLU A 202 38.11 -29.41 -18.05
N ASP A 203 37.32 -28.38 -17.70
CA ASP A 203 37.33 -27.08 -18.39
C ASP A 203 37.96 -25.91 -17.62
N ARG A 204 39.27 -25.73 -17.79
CA ARG A 204 40.05 -24.64 -17.19
C ARG A 204 39.55 -23.23 -17.57
N VAL A 205 38.96 -23.07 -18.74
CA VAL A 205 38.46 -21.76 -19.21
C VAL A 205 37.25 -21.33 -18.41
N GLU A 206 36.30 -22.23 -18.19
CA GLU A 206 35.10 -21.94 -17.40
C GLU A 206 35.47 -21.61 -15.95
N LEU A 207 36.38 -22.38 -15.35
CA LEU A 207 36.87 -22.13 -14.00
C LEU A 207 37.49 -20.73 -13.87
N VAL A 208 38.36 -20.33 -14.81
CA VAL A 208 38.98 -18.99 -14.81
C VAL A 208 37.93 -17.90 -14.99
N MET A 209 36.96 -18.09 -15.88
CA MET A 209 35.87 -17.14 -16.09
C MET A 209 34.99 -17.01 -14.84
N ALA A 210 34.66 -18.11 -14.17
CA ALA A 210 33.91 -18.10 -12.92
C ALA A 210 34.62 -17.31 -11.83
N HIS A 211 35.92 -17.53 -11.64
CA HIS A 211 36.71 -16.73 -10.69
C HIS A 211 36.74 -15.24 -11.05
N ALA A 212 36.94 -14.92 -12.34
CA ALA A 212 36.99 -13.54 -12.81
C ALA A 212 35.64 -12.82 -12.61
N VAL A 213 34.54 -13.50 -12.94
CA VAL A 213 33.16 -13.01 -12.76
C VAL A 213 32.83 -12.80 -11.29
N VAL A 214 33.12 -13.77 -10.42
CA VAL A 214 32.87 -13.66 -8.98
C VAL A 214 33.70 -12.52 -8.39
N LEU A 215 34.98 -12.39 -8.78
CA LEU A 215 35.84 -11.29 -8.33
C LEU A 215 35.30 -9.94 -8.79
N LEU A 216 34.93 -9.81 -10.06
CA LEU A 216 34.36 -8.58 -10.59
C LEU A 216 33.04 -8.23 -9.91
N PHE A 217 32.15 -9.21 -9.71
CA PHE A 217 30.87 -8.98 -9.04
C PHE A 217 31.05 -8.55 -7.57
N THR A 218 31.82 -9.31 -6.80
CA THR A 218 32.00 -9.08 -5.36
C THR A 218 32.80 -7.82 -5.06
N ILE A 219 33.86 -7.53 -5.83
CA ILE A 219 34.72 -6.36 -5.58
C ILE A 219 34.15 -5.10 -6.22
N PHE A 220 33.58 -5.17 -7.42
CA PHE A 220 33.12 -3.97 -8.11
C PHE A 220 31.62 -3.73 -7.89
N PHE A 221 30.77 -4.66 -8.34
CA PHE A 221 29.32 -4.45 -8.33
C PHE A 221 28.77 -4.36 -6.91
N LEU A 222 29.09 -5.32 -6.04
CA LEU A 222 28.59 -5.35 -4.66
C LEU A 222 28.97 -4.08 -3.89
N ASN A 223 30.21 -3.60 -4.04
CA ASN A 223 30.67 -2.36 -3.39
C ASN A 223 29.94 -1.12 -3.92
N ILE A 224 29.70 -1.05 -5.24
CA ILE A 224 28.88 0.03 -5.81
C ILE A 224 27.46 -0.03 -5.26
N PHE A 225 26.86 -1.22 -5.17
CA PHE A 225 25.53 -1.38 -4.57
C PHE A 225 25.48 -0.94 -3.12
N ILE A 226 26.43 -1.37 -2.31
CA ILE A 226 26.51 -0.99 -0.90
C ILE A 226 26.63 0.53 -0.77
N GLY A 227 27.46 1.18 -1.60
CA GLY A 227 27.60 2.63 -1.64
C GLY A 227 26.28 3.34 -2.01
N VAL A 228 25.68 2.96 -3.13
CA VAL A 228 24.43 3.57 -3.64
C VAL A 228 23.26 3.32 -2.68
N ILE A 229 23.15 2.11 -2.13
CA ILE A 229 22.12 1.77 -1.14
C ILE A 229 22.36 2.55 0.15
N GLY A 230 23.60 2.67 0.62
CA GLY A 230 23.96 3.39 1.85
C GLY A 230 23.63 4.88 1.76
N GLU A 231 23.96 5.53 0.64
CA GLU A 231 23.65 6.94 0.42
C GLU A 231 22.13 7.17 0.29
N ASN A 232 21.44 6.35 -0.52
CA ASN A 232 19.99 6.46 -0.66
C ASN A 232 19.26 6.15 0.66
N TYR A 233 19.69 5.15 1.42
CA TYR A 233 19.09 4.81 2.72
C TYR A 233 19.24 5.98 3.70
N SER A 234 20.43 6.59 3.77
CA SER A 234 20.68 7.76 4.63
C SER A 234 19.76 8.92 4.25
N TYR A 235 19.64 9.20 2.95
CA TYR A 235 18.71 10.22 2.45
C TYR A 235 17.23 9.91 2.80
N GLN A 236 16.78 8.67 2.59
CA GLN A 236 15.40 8.28 2.92
C GLN A 236 15.13 8.34 4.43
N ARG A 237 16.12 7.99 5.25
CA ARG A 237 16.06 8.09 6.72
C ARG A 237 15.88 9.54 7.15
N ASP A 238 16.60 10.48 6.56
CA ASP A 238 16.51 11.91 6.91
C ASP A 238 15.13 12.52 6.61
N ILE A 239 14.42 11.99 5.61
CA ILE A 239 13.07 12.45 5.25
C ILE A 239 11.95 11.55 5.77
N ALA A 240 12.27 10.49 6.53
CA ALA A 240 11.31 9.46 6.93
C ALA A 240 10.13 10.03 7.72
N ASP A 241 10.38 10.92 8.69
CA ASP A 241 9.32 11.51 9.53
C ASP A 241 8.31 12.31 8.70
N VAL A 242 8.79 13.08 7.73
CA VAL A 242 7.95 13.92 6.87
C VAL A 242 7.14 13.04 5.91
N GLN A 243 7.76 12.00 5.37
CA GLN A 243 7.08 11.03 4.51
C GLN A 243 6.03 10.22 5.29
N PHE A 244 6.31 9.85 6.53
CA PHE A 244 5.38 9.13 7.38
C PHE A 244 4.10 9.94 7.62
N LYS A 245 4.22 11.24 7.94
CA LYS A 245 3.07 12.15 8.04
C LYS A 245 2.27 12.22 6.73
N ARG A 246 2.95 12.25 5.59
CA ARG A 246 2.31 12.24 4.27
C ARG A 246 1.55 10.94 4.01
N ILE A 247 2.12 9.79 4.38
CA ILE A 247 1.48 8.48 4.23
C ILE A 247 0.24 8.41 5.10
N ARG A 248 0.34 8.80 6.37
CA ARG A 248 -0.83 8.91 7.25
C ARG A 248 -1.91 9.82 6.70
N ALA A 249 -1.54 11.00 6.19
CA ALA A 249 -2.51 11.91 5.59
C ALA A 249 -3.24 11.28 4.39
N ARG A 250 -2.53 10.47 3.59
CA ARG A 250 -3.15 9.69 2.49
C ARG A 250 -4.07 8.60 3.01
N MET A 251 -3.69 7.87 4.04
CA MET A 251 -4.55 6.86 4.65
C MET A 251 -5.81 7.48 5.26
N CYS A 252 -5.68 8.62 5.95
CA CYS A 252 -6.81 9.41 6.44
C CYS A 252 -7.72 9.87 5.30
N LEU A 253 -7.15 10.31 4.18
CA LEU A 253 -7.93 10.66 2.98
C LEU A 253 -8.68 9.46 2.42
N ALA A 254 -8.02 8.31 2.26
CA ALA A 254 -8.64 7.07 1.80
C ALA A 254 -9.79 6.65 2.73
N TYR A 255 -9.55 6.66 4.04
CA TYR A 255 -10.58 6.43 5.06
C TYR A 255 -11.78 7.36 4.87
N MET A 256 -11.58 8.68 4.74
CA MET A 256 -12.67 9.64 4.56
C MET A 256 -13.45 9.41 3.26
N LEU A 257 -12.77 9.04 2.17
CA LEU A 257 -13.42 8.72 0.89
C LEU A 257 -14.33 7.50 1.02
N ARG A 258 -13.87 6.45 1.71
CA ARG A 258 -14.63 5.21 1.95
C ARG A 258 -15.77 5.43 2.96
N ALA A 259 -15.49 6.09 4.09
CA ALA A 259 -16.43 6.35 5.18
C ALA A 259 -17.70 7.08 4.72
N ARG A 260 -17.61 7.93 3.68
CA ARG A 260 -18.74 8.70 3.14
C ARG A 260 -19.92 7.83 2.67
N TYR A 261 -19.67 6.58 2.30
CA TYR A 261 -20.67 5.67 1.77
C TYR A 261 -21.36 4.83 2.85
N PHE A 262 -20.83 4.83 4.07
CA PHE A 262 -21.39 4.06 5.16
C PHE A 262 -22.34 4.91 6.00
N PRO A 263 -23.61 4.52 6.16
CA PRO A 263 -24.52 5.23 7.04
C PRO A 263 -24.05 5.11 8.51
N PRO A 264 -24.09 6.22 9.27
CA PRO A 264 -23.80 6.17 10.69
C PRO A 264 -24.92 5.43 11.43
N LEU A 265 -24.54 4.49 12.31
CA LEU A 265 -25.43 3.85 13.25
C LEU A 265 -25.44 4.61 14.58
N PRO A 266 -26.58 4.65 15.31
CA PRO A 266 -26.69 5.31 16.60
C PRO A 266 -26.08 4.48 17.76
N TRP A 267 -25.05 3.67 17.48
CA TRP A 267 -24.46 2.73 18.44
C TRP A 267 -23.33 3.38 19.23
N SER A 268 -23.12 2.90 20.47
CA SER A 268 -21.94 3.25 21.27
C SER A 268 -20.68 2.51 20.77
N GLU A 269 -19.47 2.98 21.12
CA GLU A 269 -18.22 2.37 20.64
C GLU A 269 -18.11 0.94 21.17
N ALA A 270 -18.51 0.74 22.43
CA ALA A 270 -18.59 -0.56 23.06
C ALA A 270 -19.53 -1.51 22.31
N CYS A 271 -20.70 -1.03 21.84
CA CYS A 271 -21.62 -1.84 21.04
C CYS A 271 -21.00 -2.27 19.71
N SER A 272 -20.33 -1.36 18.99
CA SER A 272 -19.64 -1.70 17.73
C SER A 272 -18.51 -2.69 17.94
N CYS A 273 -17.71 -2.53 19.01
CA CYS A 273 -16.64 -3.47 19.37
C CYS A 273 -17.20 -4.85 19.74
N LEU A 274 -18.26 -4.89 20.56
CA LEU A 274 -18.91 -6.16 20.93
C LEU A 274 -19.50 -6.85 19.70
N ALA A 275 -20.19 -6.10 18.83
CA ALA A 275 -20.72 -6.63 17.57
C ALA A 275 -19.61 -7.18 16.67
N MET A 276 -18.47 -6.49 16.58
CA MET A 276 -17.31 -6.95 15.82
C MET A 276 -16.75 -8.27 16.37
N LEU A 277 -16.66 -8.41 17.70
CA LEU A 277 -16.25 -9.66 18.36
C LEU A 277 -17.24 -10.79 18.11
N CYS A 278 -18.55 -10.52 18.18
CA CYS A 278 -19.57 -11.52 17.89
C CYS A 278 -19.50 -12.00 16.44
N VAL A 279 -19.30 -11.09 15.48
CA VAL A 279 -19.15 -11.44 14.06
C VAL A 279 -17.85 -12.21 13.81
N ALA A 280 -16.75 -11.84 14.49
CA ALA A 280 -15.50 -12.58 14.42
C ALA A 280 -15.65 -14.01 14.97
N ALA A 281 -16.34 -14.18 16.09
CA ALA A 281 -16.64 -15.48 16.68
C ALA A 281 -17.52 -16.33 15.76
N LEU A 282 -18.54 -15.72 15.15
CA LEU A 282 -19.39 -16.39 14.15
C LEU A 282 -18.57 -16.84 12.94
N LEU A 283 -17.69 -15.98 12.42
CA LEU A 283 -16.79 -16.32 11.32
C LEU A 283 -15.88 -17.51 11.69
N GLY A 284 -15.29 -17.50 12.89
CA GLY A 284 -14.48 -18.61 13.39
C GLY A 284 -15.27 -19.92 13.53
N LEU A 285 -16.53 -19.85 14.00
CA LEU A 285 -17.41 -21.01 14.07
C LEU A 285 -17.73 -21.57 12.67
N VAL A 286 -18.03 -20.70 11.71
CA VAL A 286 -18.30 -21.09 10.32
C VAL A 286 -17.07 -21.76 9.70
N GLN A 287 -15.86 -21.26 10.01
CA GLN A 287 -14.61 -21.87 9.56
C GLN A 287 -14.35 -23.23 10.20
N LEU A 288 -14.65 -23.38 11.49
CA LEU A 288 -14.56 -24.66 12.19
C LEU A 288 -15.53 -25.69 11.59
N MET A 289 -16.78 -25.30 11.34
CA MET A 289 -17.78 -26.16 10.70
C MET A 289 -17.41 -26.50 9.25
N GLY A 290 -16.89 -25.54 8.49
CA GLY A 290 -16.44 -25.73 7.12
C GLY A 290 -15.24 -26.68 7.02
N GLY A 291 -14.32 -26.62 7.99
CA GLY A 291 -13.20 -27.55 8.10
C GLY A 291 -13.61 -29.00 8.41
N GLN A 292 -14.82 -29.21 8.95
CA GLN A 292 -15.38 -30.55 9.19
C GLN A 292 -16.20 -31.07 8.00
N GLU A 293 -16.10 -30.42 6.83
CA GLU A 293 -16.86 -30.76 5.60
C GLU A 293 -18.40 -30.76 5.77
N MET A 294 -18.91 -30.15 6.85
CA MET A 294 -20.35 -30.17 7.15
C MET A 294 -21.18 -29.29 6.21
N MET A 295 -20.56 -28.37 5.47
CA MET A 295 -21.25 -27.44 4.58
C MET A 295 -20.58 -27.29 3.22
N PRO A 296 -21.36 -27.16 2.12
CA PRO A 296 -20.81 -26.92 0.80
C PRO A 296 -20.20 -25.52 0.69
N THR A 297 -19.03 -25.42 0.05
CA THR A 297 -18.27 -24.17 -0.14
C THR A 297 -19.11 -23.02 -0.72
N ALA A 298 -20.03 -23.32 -1.65
CA ALA A 298 -20.92 -22.31 -2.24
C ALA A 298 -21.86 -21.64 -1.21
N ALA A 299 -22.27 -22.34 -0.16
CA ALA A 299 -23.11 -21.79 0.90
C ALA A 299 -22.28 -21.00 1.95
N VAL A 300 -21.03 -21.39 2.17
CA VAL A 300 -20.15 -20.81 3.18
C VAL A 300 -19.54 -19.48 2.74
N ALA A 301 -19.25 -19.33 1.44
CA ALA A 301 -18.68 -18.10 0.86
C ALA A 301 -19.50 -16.81 1.10
N PRO A 302 -20.82 -16.75 0.83
CA PRO A 302 -21.60 -15.53 1.08
C PRO A 302 -21.65 -15.18 2.57
N VAL A 303 -21.65 -16.16 3.47
CA VAL A 303 -21.59 -15.92 4.93
C VAL A 303 -20.27 -15.27 5.31
N HIS A 304 -19.15 -15.72 4.75
CA HIS A 304 -17.84 -15.08 4.95
C HIS A 304 -17.82 -13.64 4.44
N VAL A 305 -18.32 -13.40 3.23
CA VAL A 305 -18.41 -12.03 2.66
C VAL A 305 -19.27 -11.14 3.56
N ALA A 306 -20.43 -11.64 4.02
CA ALA A 306 -21.31 -10.88 4.91
C ALA A 306 -20.66 -10.57 6.27
N CYS A 307 -19.98 -11.54 6.89
CA CYS A 307 -19.26 -11.34 8.15
C CYS A 307 -18.14 -10.33 7.99
N LEU A 308 -17.28 -10.48 6.97
CA LEU A 308 -16.18 -9.57 6.71
C LEU A 308 -16.67 -8.16 6.38
N SER A 309 -17.69 -8.03 5.53
CA SER A 309 -18.32 -6.75 5.22
C SER A 309 -18.91 -6.09 6.47
N CYS A 310 -19.51 -6.88 7.37
CA CYS A 310 -20.06 -6.38 8.63
C CYS A 310 -18.94 -5.90 9.57
N MET A 311 -17.87 -6.67 9.76
CA MET A 311 -16.71 -6.24 10.58
C MET A 311 -16.11 -4.94 10.05
N VAL A 312 -15.92 -4.87 8.73
CA VAL A 312 -15.42 -3.70 8.05
C VAL A 312 -16.36 -2.51 8.23
N PHE A 313 -17.66 -2.69 8.01
CA PHE A 313 -18.67 -1.66 8.24
C PHE A 313 -18.65 -1.14 9.69
N LEU A 314 -18.57 -2.05 10.67
CA LEU A 314 -18.48 -1.73 12.09
C LEU A 314 -17.21 -0.95 12.43
N SER A 315 -16.10 -1.15 11.72
CA SER A 315 -14.87 -0.38 11.92
C SER A 315 -14.99 1.10 11.51
N TYR A 316 -15.93 1.43 10.62
CA TYR A 316 -16.28 2.82 10.29
C TYR A 316 -17.31 3.44 11.25
N GLN A 317 -17.95 2.63 12.12
CA GLN A 317 -18.95 3.12 13.04
C GLN A 317 -18.27 3.83 14.22
N ARG A 318 -18.49 5.14 14.32
CA ARG A 318 -18.10 5.94 15.48
C ARG A 318 -19.33 6.62 16.11
N PRO A 319 -19.55 6.50 17.42
CA PRO A 319 -20.69 7.11 18.13
C PRO A 319 -20.58 8.62 18.19
N SER A 320 -19.36 9.16 18.17
CA SER A 320 -19.12 10.60 18.09
C SER A 320 -19.41 11.17 16.70
N SER A 321 -20.10 10.41 15.84
CA SER A 321 -20.71 10.91 14.60
C SER A 321 -21.72 12.03 14.84
N THR A 322 -22.03 12.37 16.10
CA THR A 322 -22.56 13.69 16.47
C THR A 322 -21.76 14.81 15.79
N LEU A 323 -20.44 14.71 15.68
CA LEU A 323 -19.63 15.71 14.98
C LEU A 323 -20.04 15.80 13.48
N TRP A 324 -19.97 14.69 12.74
CA TRP A 324 -20.31 14.69 11.31
C TRP A 324 -21.77 15.03 11.01
N THR A 325 -22.69 14.64 11.90
CA THR A 325 -24.13 14.89 11.75
C THR A 325 -24.55 16.28 12.21
N GLU A 326 -24.01 16.81 13.31
CA GLU A 326 -24.19 18.21 13.71
C GLU A 326 -23.66 19.15 12.64
N LEU A 327 -22.63 18.75 11.89
CA LEU A 327 -22.09 19.57 10.81
C LEU A 327 -22.81 19.51 9.49
N ARG A 328 -23.35 18.35 9.16
CA ARG A 328 -24.33 18.28 8.09
C ARG A 328 -25.56 19.15 8.41
N ARG A 329 -25.90 19.34 9.70
CA ARG A 329 -26.93 20.29 10.15
C ARG A 329 -26.45 21.74 10.17
N ALA A 330 -25.19 22.01 10.50
CA ALA A 330 -24.63 23.37 10.59
C ALA A 330 -24.36 24.03 9.22
N GLN A 331 -24.17 23.24 8.15
CA GLN A 331 -24.04 23.75 6.78
C GLN A 331 -25.09 23.15 5.82
N PRO A 332 -26.37 23.54 5.93
CA PRO A 332 -27.42 23.10 5.00
C PRO A 332 -27.19 23.63 3.57
N SER A 333 -26.40 24.69 3.39
CA SER A 333 -26.07 25.31 2.09
C SER A 333 -25.13 24.50 1.21
N CYS A 334 -24.51 23.42 1.74
CA CYS A 334 -23.73 22.46 0.96
C CYS A 334 -24.58 21.28 0.45
N ALA A 335 -25.90 21.46 0.40
CA ALA A 335 -26.79 20.59 -0.34
C ALA A 335 -26.32 20.47 -1.81
N ILE A 336 -26.44 19.24 -2.31
CA ILE A 336 -26.12 18.72 -3.64
C ILE A 336 -26.26 19.81 -4.72
N GLY A 337 -25.16 20.48 -5.10
CA GLY A 337 -25.15 21.50 -6.17
C GLY A 337 -24.20 22.69 -5.97
N ALA A 338 -23.81 23.04 -4.75
CA ALA A 338 -22.85 24.14 -4.52
C ALA A 338 -21.41 23.73 -4.90
N PRO A 339 -20.59 24.63 -5.48
CA PRO A 339 -19.19 24.35 -5.77
C PRO A 339 -18.49 23.92 -4.48
N THR A 340 -17.92 22.73 -4.52
CA THR A 340 -17.30 22.01 -3.42
C THR A 340 -16.20 22.85 -2.78
N ARG A 341 -16.53 23.63 -1.75
CA ARG A 341 -15.51 24.08 -0.79
C ARG A 341 -14.86 22.83 -0.20
N THR A 342 -13.54 22.81 -0.23
CA THR A 342 -12.65 21.71 0.13
C THR A 342 -12.95 21.19 1.54
N HIS A 343 -13.80 20.17 1.62
CA HIS A 343 -14.30 19.54 2.86
C HIS A 343 -13.21 18.98 3.80
N TYR A 344 -11.95 18.95 3.37
CA TYR A 344 -10.84 18.33 4.11
C TYR A 344 -10.17 19.26 5.12
N LEU A 345 -10.29 20.57 4.94
CA LEU A 345 -9.67 21.58 5.82
C LEU A 345 -10.49 21.88 7.09
N TRP A 346 -11.68 21.30 7.17
CA TRP A 346 -12.66 21.63 8.20
C TRP A 346 -12.60 20.65 9.40
N PHE A 347 -12.18 19.39 9.18
CA PHE A 347 -11.97 18.41 10.26
C PHE A 347 -10.93 18.87 11.28
N THR A 348 -9.99 19.72 10.86
CA THR A 348 -8.92 20.26 11.70
C THR A 348 -9.38 21.41 12.58
N GLU A 349 -10.34 22.24 12.16
CA GLU A 349 -10.78 23.41 12.94
C GLU A 349 -11.59 23.01 14.18
N GLU A 350 -12.54 22.07 14.02
CA GLU A 350 -13.49 21.78 15.10
C GLU A 350 -13.00 20.71 16.07
N THR A 351 -12.17 19.77 15.61
CA THR A 351 -11.52 18.81 16.51
C THR A 351 -10.48 19.52 17.37
N LEU A 352 -9.72 20.50 16.84
CA LEU A 352 -8.87 21.38 17.67
C LEU A 352 -9.69 22.15 18.71
N ALA A 353 -10.88 22.65 18.33
CA ALA A 353 -11.74 23.41 19.23
C ALA A 353 -12.34 22.56 20.38
N LYS A 354 -12.49 21.24 20.19
CA LYS A 354 -13.15 20.34 21.16
C LYS A 354 -12.19 19.42 21.94
N THR A 355 -11.02 19.05 21.40
CA THR A 355 -10.10 18.10 22.09
C THR A 355 -9.16 18.75 23.11
N VAL A 356 -9.14 20.08 23.19
CA VAL A 356 -8.28 20.79 24.13
C VAL A 356 -9.09 21.94 24.73
N ALA A 357 -9.72 21.70 25.88
CA ALA A 357 -9.78 22.74 26.89
C ALA A 357 -8.41 22.67 27.58
N PRO A 358 -7.45 23.55 27.23
CA PRO A 358 -6.12 23.47 27.81
C PRO A 358 -6.18 23.91 29.28
N PRO A 359 -5.27 23.40 30.14
CA PRO A 359 -4.86 24.18 31.30
C PRO A 359 -4.41 25.57 30.80
N GLN A 360 -4.76 26.62 31.54
CA GLN A 360 -4.76 28.02 31.10
C GLN A 360 -3.46 28.54 30.43
N ASP A 361 -2.33 27.83 30.56
CA ASP A 361 -1.01 28.20 30.02
C ASP A 361 -0.71 27.78 28.56
N ASP A 362 -1.40 26.79 27.96
CA ASP A 362 -1.07 26.28 26.60
C ASP A 362 -2.00 26.82 25.48
N THR A 363 -2.88 27.78 25.80
CA THR A 363 -3.85 28.35 24.85
C THR A 363 -3.19 29.10 23.68
N THR A 364 -2.06 29.78 23.93
CA THR A 364 -1.36 30.61 22.94
C THR A 364 -0.83 29.80 21.77
N ASP A 365 -0.24 28.64 22.04
CA ASP A 365 0.33 27.78 20.99
C ASP A 365 -0.75 27.16 20.11
N MET A 366 -1.90 26.83 20.70
CA MET A 366 -3.01 26.24 19.96
C MET A 366 -3.80 27.27 19.15
N GLN A 367 -3.99 28.48 19.67
CA GLN A 367 -4.58 29.58 18.90
C GLN A 367 -3.66 30.01 17.75
N ALA A 368 -2.34 30.05 17.99
CA ALA A 368 -1.34 30.25 16.95
C ALA A 368 -1.39 29.14 15.89
N CYS A 369 -1.59 27.89 16.31
CA CYS A 369 -1.74 26.72 15.44
C CYS A 369 -3.00 26.81 14.56
N LEU A 370 -4.16 27.15 15.14
CA LEU A 370 -5.41 27.34 14.40
C LEU A 370 -5.31 28.52 13.41
N GLN A 371 -4.73 29.64 13.86
CA GLN A 371 -4.45 30.79 12.99
C GLN A 371 -3.47 30.44 11.87
N ALA A 372 -2.46 29.61 12.14
CA ALA A 372 -1.52 29.14 11.13
C ALA A 372 -2.21 28.23 10.09
N VAL A 373 -3.10 27.33 10.52
CA VAL A 373 -3.90 26.50 9.61
C VAL A 373 -4.81 27.36 8.74
N GLN A 374 -5.50 28.33 9.34
CA GLN A 374 -6.35 29.28 8.61
C GLN A 374 -5.55 30.15 7.64
N ALA A 375 -4.36 30.60 8.03
CA ALA A 375 -3.46 31.36 7.17
C ALA A 375 -2.95 30.53 5.98
N VAL A 376 -2.57 29.26 6.21
CA VAL A 376 -2.17 28.33 5.14
C VAL A 376 -3.36 28.04 4.21
N ALA A 377 -4.56 27.85 4.75
CA ALA A 377 -5.78 27.67 3.96
C ALA A 377 -6.05 28.87 3.03
N ALA A 378 -5.92 30.08 3.57
CA ALA A 378 -6.08 31.32 2.81
C ALA A 378 -4.99 31.47 1.73
N GLN A 379 -3.73 31.10 2.05
CA GLN A 379 -2.64 31.10 1.07
C GLN A 379 -2.89 30.12 -0.07
N LEU A 380 -3.32 28.88 0.23
CA LEU A 380 -3.64 27.87 -0.77
C LEU A 380 -4.79 28.32 -1.68
N GLN A 381 -5.85 28.91 -1.12
CA GLN A 381 -6.94 29.51 -1.90
C GLN A 381 -6.44 30.64 -2.80
N GLY A 382 -5.48 31.45 -2.33
CA GLY A 382 -4.85 32.50 -3.13
C GLY A 382 -3.93 31.98 -4.23
N VAL A 383 -3.34 30.80 -4.08
CA VAL A 383 -2.55 30.13 -5.13
C VAL A 383 -3.47 29.49 -6.17
N GLU A 384 -4.55 28.85 -5.73
CA GLU A 384 -5.56 28.24 -6.60
C GLU A 384 -6.25 29.30 -7.46
N ARG A 385 -6.67 30.43 -6.88
CA ARG A 385 -7.16 31.59 -7.66
C ARG A 385 -6.14 32.10 -8.68
N ARG A 386 -4.85 32.20 -8.30
CA ARG A 386 -3.80 32.64 -9.22
C ARG A 386 -3.50 31.63 -10.34
N LEU A 387 -3.76 30.34 -10.12
CA LEU A 387 -3.67 29.32 -11.16
C LEU A 387 -4.87 29.38 -12.11
N ASP A 388 -6.08 29.64 -11.59
CA ASP A 388 -7.30 29.83 -12.39
C ASP A 388 -7.32 31.16 -13.16
N GLU A 389 -6.75 32.22 -12.57
CA GLU A 389 -6.62 33.56 -13.16
C GLU A 389 -5.44 33.69 -14.13
N ARG A 390 -4.58 32.66 -14.28
CA ARG A 390 -3.62 32.67 -15.38
C ARG A 390 -4.43 32.67 -16.68
N PRO A 391 -4.47 33.81 -17.42
CA PRO A 391 -5.24 33.90 -18.65
C PRO A 391 -4.76 32.77 -19.53
N GLY A 392 -5.72 32.01 -20.06
CA GLY A 392 -5.49 30.72 -20.68
C GLY A 392 -4.15 30.69 -21.40
N ARG A 393 -3.31 29.70 -21.07
CA ARG A 393 -2.43 29.16 -22.10
C ARG A 393 -3.36 28.75 -23.22
N GLY A 394 -3.60 29.67 -24.15
CA GLY A 394 -4.01 29.33 -25.49
C GLY A 394 -3.02 28.24 -25.89
N GLY A 395 -3.52 27.02 -26.03
CA GLY A 395 -2.80 26.06 -26.84
C GLY A 395 -2.49 26.79 -28.15
N PRO A 396 -1.26 26.67 -28.67
CA PRO A 396 -0.89 27.35 -29.91
C PRO A 396 -1.99 27.10 -30.92
N ASP A 397 -2.48 28.18 -31.50
CA ASP A 397 -3.51 28.13 -32.52
C ASP A 397 -3.03 27.16 -33.60
N PRO A 398 -3.79 26.10 -33.98
CA PRO A 398 -3.34 25.14 -34.99
C PRO A 398 -3.00 25.79 -36.35
N GLY A 399 -3.30 27.08 -36.55
CA GLY A 399 -2.81 27.89 -37.65
C GLY A 399 -1.31 28.28 -37.58
N GLU A 400 -0.74 28.57 -36.40
CA GLU A 400 0.65 29.05 -36.29
C GLU A 400 1.71 27.95 -36.48
N LEU A 401 1.33 26.67 -36.33
CA LEU A 401 2.21 25.53 -36.61
C LEU A 401 2.35 25.21 -38.11
N ARG A 402 1.58 25.89 -38.98
CA ARG A 402 1.67 25.70 -40.44
C ARG A 402 2.72 26.62 -41.09
N ASP A 403 2.99 27.78 -40.50
CA ASP A 403 3.96 28.74 -41.06
C ASP A 403 5.40 28.48 -40.58
N ALA A 404 5.60 27.76 -39.48
CA ALA A 404 6.92 27.36 -39.00
C ALA A 404 7.55 26.15 -39.74
N ARG A 405 6.86 25.58 -40.74
CA ARG A 405 7.39 24.49 -41.60
C ARG A 405 7.75 24.93 -43.02
N ALA A 406 7.68 26.22 -43.33
CA ALA A 406 8.02 26.79 -44.64
C ALA A 406 9.20 27.77 -44.60
N GLY A 407 10.08 27.66 -43.60
CA GLY A 407 11.34 28.39 -43.49
C GLY A 407 12.54 27.46 -43.44
#